data_AF-A0A3R9PHU3-F1
#
_entry.id   AF-A0A3R9PHU3-F1
#
_cell.length_a   1.000
_cell.length_b   1.000
_cell.length_c   1.000
_cell.angle_alpha   90.00
_cell.angle_beta   90.00
_cell.angle_gamma   90.00
#
_symmetry.space_group_name_H-M   'P 1'
#
loop_
_entity.id
_entity.type
_entity.pdbx_description
1 polymer ?
#
loop_
_entity_poly.entity_id
_entity_poly.type
_entity_poly.pdbx_seq_one_letter_code
_entity_poly.pdbx_strand_id
1 'polypeptide(L)'
;RELIGETLRSARSYLNLGKGNPSEIPPVDCISEAKIDLSGINGPTKLFNKKEIPVFTVIRAKPRNRKDVETMVIELQDFFYRPERSRKMGFRISSADKSQDAITRGRLAWFLGLPRTQRGTGYLDAEAREIKKRRASPVHLAVHENEALFTLFLSGDWPTEIRWKGIGRPVPLRIDLSKVKEAYLTSISSLEGYLDRTGYEMEVIFP
;
A
#
# COMPACT_ATOMS: atom_id res chain seq x y z
N ARG A 1 22.20 -8.75 17.73
CA ARG A 1 21.34 -9.16 18.87
C ARG A 1 21.18 -8.02 19.88
N GLU A 2 22.17 -7.14 20.07
CA GLU A 2 22.07 -5.92 20.88
C GLU A 2 21.00 -4.93 20.41
N LEU A 3 20.89 -4.69 19.09
CA LEU A 3 19.95 -3.70 18.55
C LEU A 3 18.48 -3.99 18.89
N ILE A 4 18.08 -5.26 18.88
CA ILE A 4 16.70 -5.68 19.21
C ILE A 4 16.42 -5.51 20.71
N GLY A 5 17.42 -5.74 21.56
CA GLY A 5 17.30 -5.59 23.01
C GLY A 5 17.19 -4.13 23.45
N GLU A 6 17.84 -3.22 22.74
CA GLU A 6 17.72 -1.77 22.96
C GLU A 6 16.38 -1.24 22.45
N THR A 7 15.94 -1.61 21.25
CA THR A 7 14.62 -1.22 20.74
C THR A 7 13.49 -1.69 21.66
N LEU A 8 13.57 -2.92 22.20
CA LEU A 8 12.56 -3.44 23.11
C LEU A 8 12.59 -2.79 24.51
N ARG A 9 13.77 -2.42 25.03
CA ARG A 9 13.87 -1.71 26.31
C ARG A 9 13.41 -0.27 26.19
N SER A 10 13.77 0.41 25.10
CA SER A 10 13.32 1.78 24.83
C SER A 10 11.81 1.81 24.62
N ALA A 11 11.27 0.89 23.81
CA ALA A 11 9.83 0.79 23.61
C ALA A 11 9.05 0.55 24.91
N ARG A 12 9.57 -0.27 25.83
CA ARG A 12 8.93 -0.56 27.13
C ARG A 12 9.05 0.59 28.14
N SER A 13 10.21 1.24 28.19
CA SER A 13 10.46 2.36 29.10
C SER A 13 9.68 3.60 28.69
N TYR A 14 9.59 3.86 27.39
CA TYR A 14 8.89 5.02 26.84
C TYR A 14 7.38 4.95 27.13
N LEU A 15 6.84 3.74 27.07
CA LEU A 15 5.42 3.43 27.18
C LEU A 15 4.85 3.37 28.60
N ASN A 16 5.71 3.29 29.61
CA ASN A 16 5.33 3.07 31.01
C ASN A 16 4.35 1.91 31.25
N LEU A 17 4.37 0.87 30.40
CA LEU A 17 3.39 -0.21 30.43
C LEU A 17 3.67 -1.21 31.56
N GLY A 18 2.96 -1.04 32.67
CA GLY A 18 2.76 -2.10 33.66
C GLY A 18 1.70 -3.08 33.15
N LYS A 19 2.10 -4.34 32.88
CA LYS A 19 1.24 -5.48 32.47
C LYS A 19 -0.01 -5.06 31.66
N GLY A 20 0.20 -4.72 30.40
CA GLY A 20 -0.79 -4.10 29.51
C GLY A 20 -2.03 -4.94 29.21
N ASN A 21 -3.18 -4.28 29.25
CA ASN A 21 -4.47 -4.80 28.81
C ASN A 21 -4.56 -4.75 27.27
N PRO A 22 -5.42 -5.59 26.64
CA PRO A 22 -5.53 -5.72 25.18
C PRO A 22 -5.96 -4.46 24.39
N SER A 23 -6.22 -3.34 25.07
CA SER A 23 -6.68 -2.07 24.48
C SER A 23 -5.57 -1.07 24.15
N GLU A 24 -4.31 -1.41 24.41
CA GLU A 24 -3.19 -0.48 24.23
C GLU A 24 -2.59 -0.63 22.82
N ILE A 25 -3.01 0.27 21.92
CA ILE A 25 -2.30 0.56 20.67
C ILE A 25 -0.85 0.91 21.02
N PRO A 26 0.16 0.48 20.23
CA PRO A 26 1.56 0.83 20.48
C PRO A 26 1.73 2.35 20.64
N PRO A 27 2.70 2.79 21.45
CA PRO A 27 2.93 4.19 21.79
C PRO A 27 3.10 5.00 20.51
N VAL A 28 2.50 6.18 20.53
CA VAL A 28 2.58 7.15 19.45
C VAL A 28 4.02 7.60 19.18
N ASP A 29 4.94 7.41 20.14
CA ASP A 29 6.33 7.86 20.03
C ASP A 29 7.30 6.78 19.51
N CYS A 30 6.76 5.65 19.04
CA CYS A 30 7.49 4.68 18.22
C CYS A 30 7.47 5.04 16.73
N ILE A 31 7.00 6.23 16.38
CA ILE A 31 6.92 6.71 15.01
C ILE A 31 8.33 7.11 14.55
N SER A 32 8.83 6.37 13.56
CA SER A 32 10.13 6.63 12.95
C SER A 32 10.24 8.07 12.44
N GLU A 33 11.18 8.84 12.99
CA GLU A 33 11.56 10.18 12.50
C GLU A 33 12.23 10.16 11.11
N ALA A 34 12.56 8.96 10.60
CA ALA A 34 13.17 8.83 9.28
C ALA A 34 12.24 9.41 8.20
N LYS A 35 12.76 10.41 7.50
CA LYS A 35 12.12 11.06 6.36
C LYS A 35 12.75 10.56 5.07
N ILE A 36 11.93 10.34 4.06
CA ILE A 36 12.36 9.87 2.75
C ILE A 36 12.02 10.93 1.71
N ASP A 37 13.03 11.33 0.94
CA ASP A 37 12.85 12.21 -0.20
C ASP A 37 12.32 11.43 -1.41
N LEU A 38 11.11 11.78 -1.84
CA LEU A 38 10.42 11.29 -3.03
C LEU A 38 10.30 12.37 -4.13
N SER A 39 10.95 13.53 -3.98
CA SER A 39 10.85 14.65 -4.94
C SER A 39 11.40 14.30 -6.32
N GLY A 40 12.38 13.41 -6.41
CA GLY A 40 12.91 12.88 -7.66
C GLY A 40 12.01 11.86 -8.38
N ILE A 41 10.87 11.48 -7.80
CA ILE A 41 9.94 10.52 -8.37
C ILE A 41 8.73 11.24 -8.96
N ASN A 42 8.51 11.03 -10.27
CA ASN A 42 7.33 11.50 -10.96
C ASN A 42 6.10 10.77 -10.41
N GLY A 43 5.16 11.52 -9.82
CA GLY A 43 3.92 10.97 -9.26
C GLY A 43 2.89 12.08 -9.10
N PRO A 44 1.58 11.83 -9.32
CA PRO A 44 0.59 12.92 -9.40
C PRO A 44 0.14 13.46 -8.04
N THR A 45 0.38 12.74 -6.95
CA THR A 45 -0.24 13.08 -5.66
C THR A 45 0.28 14.42 -5.12
N LYS A 46 -0.68 15.28 -4.75
CA LYS A 46 -0.45 16.59 -4.13
C LYS A 46 -0.66 16.54 -2.61
N LEU A 47 -0.90 15.36 -2.05
CA LEU A 47 -1.39 15.17 -0.68
C LEU A 47 -0.36 15.51 0.41
N PHE A 48 0.94 15.51 0.09
CA PHE A 48 2.00 15.80 1.06
C PHE A 48 3.26 16.33 0.37
N ASN A 49 4.12 17.00 1.14
CA ASN A 49 5.42 17.46 0.69
C ASN A 49 6.34 16.27 0.40
N LYS A 50 6.75 16.11 -0.87
CA LYS A 50 7.56 14.98 -1.31
C LYS A 50 9.00 14.93 -0.76
N LYS A 51 9.51 16.02 -0.19
CA LYS A 51 10.89 16.05 0.33
C LYS A 51 11.04 15.39 1.70
N GLU A 52 9.96 15.31 2.47
CA GLU A 52 10.01 14.94 3.89
C GLU A 52 8.91 13.94 4.25
N ILE A 53 8.78 12.86 3.46
CA ILE A 53 7.71 11.89 3.67
C ILE A 53 8.11 10.90 4.77
N PRO A 54 7.27 10.68 5.79
CA PRO A 54 7.52 9.65 6.81
C PRO A 54 7.54 8.24 6.20
N VAL A 55 8.10 7.27 6.92
CA VAL A 55 8.13 5.86 6.46
C VAL A 55 6.75 5.20 6.41
N PHE A 56 5.71 5.83 6.94
CA PHE A 56 4.32 5.40 6.75
C PHE A 56 3.38 6.60 6.66
N THR A 57 2.26 6.45 5.96
CA THR A 57 1.22 7.48 5.80
C THR A 57 -0.11 6.89 6.22
N VAL A 58 -0.91 7.66 6.95
CA VAL A 58 -2.28 7.28 7.31
C VAL A 58 -3.25 8.21 6.60
N ILE A 59 -4.12 7.61 5.81
CA ILE A 59 -5.18 8.30 5.08
C ILE A 59 -6.52 7.90 5.70
N ARG A 60 -7.24 8.88 6.20
CA ARG A 60 -8.64 8.73 6.58
C ARG A 60 -9.52 8.85 5.35
N ALA A 61 -10.47 7.94 5.22
CA ALA A 61 -11.51 7.95 4.20
C ALA A 61 -12.88 7.96 4.89
N LYS A 62 -13.70 8.97 4.57
CA LYS A 62 -15.05 9.14 5.12
C LYS A 62 -16.05 9.22 3.97
N PRO A 63 -17.14 8.43 3.98
CA PRO A 63 -18.09 8.47 2.90
C PRO A 63 -18.87 9.80 2.94
N ARG A 64 -19.07 10.44 1.78
CA ARG A 64 -19.83 11.70 1.64
C ARG A 64 -21.30 11.54 2.05
N ASN A 65 -21.82 10.34 1.82
CA ASN A 65 -23.16 9.92 2.23
C ASN A 65 -23.04 8.80 3.25
N ARG A 66 -24.04 8.62 4.12
CA ARG A 66 -24.05 7.53 5.08
C ARG A 66 -23.96 6.18 4.34
N LYS A 67 -22.98 5.36 4.72
CA LYS A 67 -22.80 3.97 4.29
C LYS A 67 -22.66 3.11 5.55
N ASP A 68 -23.19 1.90 5.51
CA ASP A 68 -22.93 0.92 6.56
C ASP A 68 -21.51 0.33 6.40
N VAL A 69 -21.00 -0.27 7.47
CA VAL A 69 -19.64 -0.84 7.55
C VAL A 69 -19.41 -1.90 6.48
N GLU A 70 -20.39 -2.76 6.20
CA GLU A 70 -20.25 -3.86 5.23
C GLU A 70 -20.07 -3.30 3.82
N THR A 71 -20.90 -2.33 3.43
CA THR A 71 -20.75 -1.60 2.17
C THR A 71 -19.37 -0.95 2.06
N MET A 72 -18.91 -0.28 3.12
CA MET A 72 -17.59 0.35 3.13
C MET A 72 -16.46 -0.66 2.97
N VAL A 73 -16.50 -1.80 3.69
CA VAL A 73 -15.51 -2.86 3.58
C VAL A 73 -15.41 -3.37 2.15
N ILE A 74 -16.53 -3.70 1.51
CA ILE A 74 -16.56 -4.21 0.14
C ILE A 74 -15.96 -3.18 -0.83
N GLU A 75 -16.47 -1.94 -0.80
CA GLU A 75 -16.03 -0.92 -1.74
C GLU A 75 -14.56 -0.54 -1.59
N LEU A 76 -14.05 -0.50 -0.35
CA LEU A 76 -12.67 -0.14 -0.10
C LEU A 76 -11.72 -1.31 -0.32
N GLN A 77 -12.14 -2.56 -0.10
CA GLN A 77 -11.36 -3.73 -0.48
C GLN A 77 -11.24 -3.90 -2.00
N ASP A 78 -12.27 -3.51 -2.75
CA ASP A 78 -12.26 -3.53 -4.22
C ASP A 78 -11.11 -2.70 -4.80
N PHE A 79 -10.57 -1.71 -4.06
CA PHE A 79 -9.37 -1.00 -4.45
C PHE A 79 -8.18 -1.94 -4.65
N PHE A 80 -8.02 -3.01 -3.88
CA PHE A 80 -6.89 -3.93 -4.04
C PHE A 80 -7.09 -4.89 -5.21
N TYR A 81 -8.34 -5.11 -5.63
CA TYR A 81 -8.68 -6.07 -6.67
C TYR A 81 -8.84 -5.39 -8.03
N ARG A 82 -7.89 -5.67 -8.94
CA ARG A 82 -7.79 -4.99 -10.25
C ARG A 82 -9.11 -4.91 -11.05
N PRO A 83 -9.88 -5.99 -11.26
CA PRO A 83 -11.11 -5.92 -12.05
C PRO A 83 -12.13 -4.95 -11.46
N GLU A 84 -12.34 -5.01 -10.14
CA GLU A 84 -13.30 -4.16 -9.44
C GLU A 84 -12.83 -2.72 -9.37
N ARG A 85 -11.55 -2.49 -9.03
CA ARG A 85 -10.91 -1.17 -9.13
C ARG A 85 -11.11 -0.56 -10.52
N SER A 86 -10.85 -1.33 -11.59
CA SER A 86 -11.01 -0.85 -12.97
C SER A 86 -12.47 -0.50 -13.28
N ARG A 87 -13.42 -1.35 -12.87
CA ARG A 87 -14.85 -1.15 -13.08
C ARG A 87 -15.35 0.12 -12.40
N LYS A 88 -15.03 0.31 -11.11
CA LYS A 88 -15.41 1.50 -10.33
C LYS A 88 -14.82 2.80 -10.92
N MET A 89 -13.60 2.71 -11.46
CA MET A 89 -12.95 3.83 -12.14
C MET A 89 -13.47 4.08 -13.58
N GLY A 90 -14.35 3.22 -14.11
CA GLY A 90 -14.82 3.31 -15.49
C GLY A 90 -13.75 2.97 -16.53
N PHE A 91 -12.70 2.26 -16.13
CA PHE A 91 -11.60 1.86 -17.00
C PHE A 91 -11.93 0.57 -17.75
N ARG A 92 -11.54 0.51 -19.02
CA ARG A 92 -11.61 -0.73 -19.78
C ARG A 92 -10.53 -1.70 -19.32
N ILE A 93 -10.90 -2.95 -19.04
CA ILE A 93 -9.93 -4.01 -18.74
C ILE A 93 -9.13 -4.31 -20.02
N SER A 94 -7.82 -4.10 -19.95
CA SER A 94 -6.88 -4.28 -21.08
C SER A 94 -5.60 -5.00 -20.66
N SER A 95 -4.61 -5.14 -21.55
CA SER A 95 -3.27 -5.60 -21.14
C SER A 95 -2.61 -4.58 -20.22
N ALA A 96 -1.57 -5.00 -19.46
CA ALA A 96 -0.86 -4.09 -18.57
C ALA A 96 -0.39 -2.82 -19.33
N ASP A 97 0.27 -3.00 -20.48
CA ASP A 97 0.81 -1.88 -21.27
C ASP A 97 -0.24 -0.89 -21.78
N LYS A 98 -1.50 -1.33 -21.93
CA LYS A 98 -2.61 -0.50 -22.42
C LYS A 98 -3.58 -0.10 -21.29
N SER A 99 -3.22 -0.34 -20.03
CA SER A 99 -4.13 -0.10 -18.91
C SER A 99 -4.20 1.38 -18.56
N GLN A 100 -5.42 1.86 -18.32
CA GLN A 100 -5.66 3.20 -17.76
C GLN A 100 -5.35 3.25 -16.26
N ASP A 101 -5.42 2.10 -15.58
CA ASP A 101 -4.99 1.95 -14.19
C ASP A 101 -3.46 2.03 -14.09
N ALA A 102 -2.96 3.11 -13.46
CA ALA A 102 -1.53 3.38 -13.34
C ALA A 102 -0.77 2.27 -12.61
N ILE A 103 -1.38 1.66 -11.58
CA ILE A 103 -0.76 0.54 -10.83
C ILE A 103 -0.57 -0.65 -11.76
N THR A 104 -1.59 -0.98 -12.57
CA THR A 104 -1.52 -2.07 -13.53
C THR A 104 -0.53 -1.78 -14.65
N ARG A 105 -0.56 -0.57 -15.21
CA ARG A 105 0.31 -0.15 -16.32
C ARG A 105 1.79 -0.15 -15.92
N GLY A 106 2.10 0.37 -14.74
CA GLY A 106 3.46 0.35 -14.19
C GLY A 106 3.92 -1.02 -13.68
N ARG A 107 3.03 -2.04 -13.68
CA ARG A 107 3.26 -3.35 -13.06
C ARG A 107 3.69 -3.23 -11.59
N LEU A 108 2.96 -2.38 -10.85
CA LEU A 108 3.23 -2.01 -9.46
C LEU A 108 2.32 -2.74 -8.47
N ALA A 109 1.43 -3.62 -8.96
CA ALA A 109 0.44 -4.28 -8.11
C ALA A 109 1.04 -5.22 -7.05
N TRP A 110 2.32 -5.60 -7.18
CA TRP A 110 3.09 -6.29 -6.13
C TRP A 110 3.18 -5.48 -4.82
N PHE A 111 3.08 -4.16 -4.91
CA PHE A 111 3.07 -3.26 -3.76
C PHE A 111 1.75 -3.29 -2.99
N LEU A 112 0.64 -3.70 -3.61
CA LEU A 112 -0.66 -3.83 -2.92
C LEU A 112 -0.83 -5.17 -2.19
N GLY A 113 0.29 -5.85 -1.93
CA GLY A 113 0.35 -7.25 -1.56
C GLY A 113 0.69 -8.12 -2.77
N LEU A 114 1.56 -9.12 -2.59
CA LEU A 114 2.00 -9.98 -3.69
C LEU A 114 0.78 -10.68 -4.33
N PRO A 115 0.49 -10.44 -5.62
CA PRO A 115 -0.65 -11.04 -6.27
C PRO A 115 -0.47 -12.54 -6.36
N ARG A 116 -1.55 -13.27 -6.10
CA ARG A 116 -1.56 -14.72 -6.31
C ARG A 116 -1.34 -15.00 -7.79
N THR A 117 -0.46 -15.95 -8.10
CA THR A 117 -0.40 -16.52 -9.45
C THR A 117 -1.77 -17.11 -9.76
N GLN A 118 -2.45 -16.60 -10.79
CA GLN A 118 -3.76 -17.09 -11.19
C GLN A 118 -3.66 -17.61 -12.61
N ARG A 119 -4.01 -18.89 -12.79
CA ARG A 119 -3.97 -19.57 -14.10
C ARG A 119 -2.61 -19.42 -14.82
N GLY A 120 -1.52 -19.43 -14.06
CA GLY A 120 -0.16 -19.31 -14.61
C GLY A 120 0.23 -17.91 -15.14
N THR A 121 -0.51 -16.88 -14.75
CA THR A 121 -0.26 -15.45 -15.05
C THR A 121 -0.13 -14.64 -13.75
N GLY A 122 0.44 -13.43 -13.84
CA GLY A 122 0.66 -12.54 -12.69
C GLY A 122 2.14 -12.41 -12.34
N TYR A 123 2.43 -12.20 -11.05
CA TYR A 123 3.81 -12.06 -10.57
C TYR A 123 4.37 -13.42 -10.13
N LEU A 124 5.66 -13.61 -10.37
CA LEU A 124 6.42 -14.83 -10.10
C LEU A 124 7.76 -14.43 -9.45
N ASP A 125 8.34 -15.29 -8.63
CA ASP A 125 9.71 -15.08 -8.16
C ASP A 125 10.70 -15.20 -9.33
N ALA A 126 11.84 -14.51 -9.25
CA ALA A 126 12.85 -14.52 -10.32
C ALA A 126 13.37 -15.94 -10.63
N GLU A 127 13.50 -16.81 -9.62
CA GLU A 127 14.05 -18.17 -9.78
C GLU A 127 12.99 -19.27 -9.85
N ALA A 128 11.73 -18.95 -9.58
CA ALA A 128 10.68 -19.96 -9.47
C ALA A 128 9.49 -19.68 -10.40
N ARG A 129 8.83 -20.76 -10.86
CA ARG A 129 7.57 -20.68 -11.61
C ARG A 129 6.37 -20.26 -10.73
N GLU A 130 6.61 -20.01 -9.45
CA GLU A 130 5.63 -19.66 -8.41
C GLU A 130 6.27 -18.73 -7.37
N ILE A 131 5.47 -17.95 -6.65
CA ILE A 131 5.94 -17.09 -5.55
C ILE A 131 6.22 -17.96 -4.30
N LYS A 132 7.49 -18.20 -3.99
CA LYS A 132 7.94 -18.93 -2.79
C LYS A 132 7.99 -18.01 -1.56
N LYS A 133 8.34 -16.73 -1.73
CA LYS A 133 8.37 -15.74 -0.63
C LYS A 133 7.12 -14.86 -0.67
N ARG A 134 6.03 -15.31 -0.06
CA ARG A 134 4.85 -14.47 0.18
C ARG A 134 5.20 -13.36 1.17
N ARG A 135 4.77 -12.14 0.87
CA ARG A 135 4.96 -10.93 1.68
C ARG A 135 3.60 -10.34 2.01
N ALA A 136 3.47 -9.86 3.25
CA ALA A 136 2.31 -9.06 3.64
C ALA A 136 2.27 -7.77 2.81
N SER A 137 1.05 -7.27 2.57
CA SER A 137 0.87 -5.97 1.92
C SER A 137 1.43 -4.86 2.82
N PRO A 138 2.16 -3.87 2.28
CA PRO A 138 2.49 -2.64 2.98
C PRO A 138 1.27 -1.72 3.14
N VAL A 139 0.07 -2.13 2.70
CA VAL A 139 -1.15 -1.35 2.84
C VAL A 139 -2.14 -2.12 3.70
N HIS A 140 -2.57 -1.50 4.80
CA HIS A 140 -3.63 -1.98 5.67
C HIS A 140 -4.88 -1.13 5.52
N LEU A 141 -6.04 -1.79 5.56
CA LEU A 141 -7.36 -1.15 5.58
C LEU A 141 -8.04 -1.55 6.89
N ALA A 142 -8.46 -0.56 7.67
CA ALA A 142 -9.37 -0.74 8.79
C ALA A 142 -10.66 0.05 8.52
N VAL A 143 -11.81 -0.53 8.82
CA VAL A 143 -13.11 0.13 8.70
C VAL A 143 -13.77 0.10 10.06
N HIS A 144 -14.23 1.24 10.53
CA HIS A 144 -14.88 1.38 11.83
C HIS A 144 -16.01 2.41 11.74
N GLU A 145 -17.22 1.98 12.09
CA GLU A 145 -18.43 2.80 12.03
C GLU A 145 -18.59 3.52 10.67
N ASN A 146 -18.43 4.84 10.64
CA ASN A 146 -18.61 5.68 9.45
C ASN A 146 -17.28 6.14 8.84
N GLU A 147 -16.14 5.56 9.24
CA GLU A 147 -14.82 5.97 8.76
C GLU A 147 -13.95 4.76 8.43
N ALA A 148 -12.97 4.96 7.56
CA ALA A 148 -11.97 3.97 7.22
C ALA A 148 -10.57 4.58 7.25
N LEU A 149 -9.59 3.76 7.58
CA LEU A 149 -8.19 4.13 7.65
C LEU A 149 -7.39 3.25 6.70
N PHE A 150 -6.69 3.90 5.78
CA PHE A 150 -5.63 3.28 4.99
C PHE A 150 -4.29 3.62 5.61
N THR A 151 -3.55 2.61 6.04
CA THR A 151 -2.16 2.77 6.50
C THR A 151 -1.23 2.21 5.45
N LEU A 152 -0.35 3.05 4.91
CA LEU A 152 0.62 2.67 3.87
C LEU A 152 2.03 2.76 4.42
N PHE A 153 2.83 1.71 4.25
CA PHE A 153 4.21 1.63 4.71
C PHE A 153 5.18 1.69 3.53
N LEU A 154 6.19 2.55 3.63
CA LEU A 154 7.31 2.59 2.71
C LEU A 154 8.41 1.63 3.19
N SER A 155 8.19 0.34 2.96
CA SER A 155 9.12 -0.73 3.35
C SER A 155 10.16 -1.00 2.26
N GLY A 156 11.43 -1.21 2.65
CA GLY A 156 12.50 -1.71 1.78
C GLY A 156 12.57 -3.23 1.69
N ASP A 157 11.72 -3.95 2.42
CA ASP A 157 11.80 -5.40 2.60
C ASP A 157 11.12 -6.18 1.45
N TRP A 158 11.61 -5.96 0.23
CA TRP A 158 11.11 -6.55 -1.01
C TRP A 158 12.11 -7.52 -1.64
N PRO A 159 11.64 -8.55 -2.38
CA PRO A 159 12.53 -9.29 -3.29
C PRO A 159 13.16 -8.32 -4.29
N THR A 160 14.46 -8.40 -4.50
CA THR A 160 15.20 -7.49 -5.41
C THR A 160 14.83 -7.68 -6.87
N GLU A 161 14.24 -8.83 -7.22
CA GLU A 161 13.74 -9.14 -8.56
C GLU A 161 12.48 -10.03 -8.47
N ILE A 162 11.50 -9.71 -9.29
CA ILE A 162 10.32 -10.54 -9.58
C ILE A 162 10.10 -10.59 -11.09
N ARG A 163 9.20 -11.44 -11.56
CA ARG A 163 8.81 -11.50 -12.98
C ARG A 163 7.32 -11.28 -13.12
N TRP A 164 6.91 -10.52 -14.11
CA TRP A 164 5.51 -10.40 -14.51
C TRP A 164 5.24 -11.26 -15.76
N LYS A 165 4.24 -12.13 -15.69
CA LYS A 165 3.82 -12.99 -16.79
C LYS A 165 2.38 -12.66 -17.21
N GLY A 166 2.24 -12.08 -18.40
CA GLY A 166 0.96 -11.89 -19.09
C GLY A 166 0.72 -12.93 -20.18
N ILE A 167 0.14 -12.51 -21.31
CA ILE A 167 -0.09 -13.35 -22.50
C ILE A 167 1.23 -13.59 -23.28
N GLY A 168 2.25 -12.75 -23.07
CA GLY A 168 3.56 -12.85 -23.73
C GLY A 168 4.67 -13.45 -22.86
N ARG A 169 5.91 -13.22 -23.28
CA ARG A 169 7.10 -13.61 -22.51
C ARG A 169 7.08 -12.94 -21.13
N PRO A 170 7.51 -13.64 -20.06
CA PRO A 170 7.70 -13.03 -18.76
C PRO A 170 8.65 -11.83 -18.85
N VAL A 171 8.28 -10.74 -18.19
CA VAL A 171 9.06 -9.51 -18.10
C VAL A 171 9.75 -9.49 -16.73
N PRO A 172 11.09 -9.44 -16.65
CA PRO A 172 11.78 -9.26 -15.38
C PRO A 172 11.52 -7.84 -14.84
N LEU A 173 11.33 -7.75 -13.53
CA LEU A 173 11.11 -6.51 -12.80
C LEU A 173 12.13 -6.45 -11.67
N ARG A 174 13.10 -5.55 -11.81
CA ARG A 174 14.03 -5.22 -10.73
C ARG A 174 13.32 -4.31 -9.73
N ILE A 175 13.35 -4.69 -8.46
CA ILE A 175 12.77 -3.92 -7.37
C ILE A 175 13.91 -3.27 -6.60
N ASP A 176 14.24 -2.05 -7.01
CA ASP A 176 15.14 -1.17 -6.28
C ASP A 176 14.36 -0.12 -5.49
N LEU A 177 15.07 0.73 -4.74
CA LEU A 177 14.46 1.78 -3.95
C LEU A 177 13.62 2.74 -4.80
N SER A 178 14.04 3.05 -6.02
CA SER A 178 13.29 3.93 -6.92
C SER A 178 11.94 3.31 -7.28
N LYS A 179 11.94 2.01 -7.59
CA LYS A 179 10.72 1.25 -7.93
C LYS A 179 9.75 1.14 -6.76
N VAL A 180 10.26 0.96 -5.53
CA VAL A 180 9.43 0.97 -4.31
C VAL A 180 8.79 2.34 -4.10
N LYS A 181 9.55 3.42 -4.24
CA LYS A 181 9.05 4.79 -4.14
C LYS A 181 7.99 5.11 -5.21
N GLU A 182 8.21 4.67 -6.45
CA GLU A 182 7.23 4.78 -7.54
C GLU A 182 5.94 4.04 -7.21
N ALA A 183 6.03 2.80 -6.71
CA ALA A 183 4.88 2.00 -6.33
C ALA A 183 4.08 2.65 -5.20
N TYR A 184 4.77 3.19 -4.19
CA TYR A 184 4.16 3.92 -3.08
C TYR A 184 3.35 5.13 -3.56
N LEU A 185 3.99 6.05 -4.30
CA LEU A 185 3.32 7.27 -4.79
C LEU A 185 2.18 6.96 -5.76
N THR A 186 2.38 5.98 -6.64
CA THR A 186 1.35 5.59 -7.61
C THR A 186 0.14 4.97 -6.89
N SER A 187 0.37 4.18 -5.83
CA SER A 187 -0.70 3.59 -5.03
C SER A 187 -1.51 4.65 -4.31
N ILE A 188 -0.86 5.63 -3.68
CA ILE A 188 -1.52 6.75 -3.00
C ILE A 188 -2.33 7.58 -4.01
N SER A 189 -1.73 7.96 -5.13
CA SER A 189 -2.44 8.75 -6.15
C SER A 189 -3.61 8.01 -6.77
N SER A 190 -3.49 6.68 -6.95
CA SER A 190 -4.59 5.86 -7.44
C SER A 190 -5.69 5.71 -6.38
N LEU A 191 -5.32 5.61 -5.11
CA LEU A 191 -6.27 5.57 -3.99
C LEU A 191 -7.05 6.89 -3.89
N GLU A 192 -6.37 8.02 -4.04
CA GLU A 192 -6.99 9.36 -4.07
C GLU A 192 -8.09 9.45 -5.13
N GLY A 193 -7.77 9.10 -6.38
CA GLY A 193 -8.77 9.08 -7.45
C GLY A 193 -9.88 8.06 -7.22
N TYR A 194 -9.57 6.91 -6.62
CA TYR A 194 -10.55 5.87 -6.31
C TYR A 194 -11.55 6.30 -5.24
N LEU A 195 -11.07 6.88 -4.14
CA LEU A 195 -11.90 7.37 -3.04
C LEU A 195 -12.84 8.47 -3.52
N ASP A 196 -12.32 9.46 -4.26
CA ASP A 196 -13.16 10.51 -4.84
C ASP A 196 -14.25 9.94 -5.75
N ARG A 197 -13.88 9.03 -6.65
CA ARG A 197 -14.82 8.38 -7.59
C ARG A 197 -15.88 7.54 -6.90
N THR A 198 -15.57 6.93 -5.76
CA THR A 198 -16.49 6.09 -4.99
C THR A 198 -17.26 6.86 -3.91
N GLY A 199 -17.12 8.19 -3.89
CA GLY A 199 -17.89 9.07 -3.02
C GLY A 199 -17.38 9.13 -1.59
N TYR A 200 -16.06 9.01 -1.40
CA TYR A 200 -15.38 9.25 -0.14
C TYR A 200 -14.64 10.59 -0.19
N GLU A 201 -14.70 11.32 0.90
CA GLU A 201 -13.73 12.35 1.23
C GLU A 201 -12.50 11.67 1.84
N MET A 202 -11.35 12.28 1.60
CA MET A 202 -10.10 11.79 2.13
C MET A 202 -9.30 12.89 2.80
N GLU A 203 -8.56 12.50 3.81
CA GLU A 203 -7.67 13.38 4.56
C GLU A 203 -6.41 12.59 4.93
N VAL A 204 -5.25 13.20 4.74
CA VAL A 204 -4.01 12.67 5.32
C VAL A 204 -3.98 13.08 6.78
N ILE A 205 -4.13 12.12 7.68
CA ILE A 205 -4.10 12.37 9.13
C ILE A 205 -2.72 12.11 9.74
N PHE A 206 -1.79 11.55 8.96
CA PHE A 206 -0.38 11.37 9.30
C PHE A 206 0.51 11.42 8.03
N PRO A 207 1.70 12.08 7.99
CA PRO A 207 2.60 12.43 9.12
C PRO A 207 1.99 13.33 10.18
#